data_AF-A0A0E9LYQ8-F1
#
_entry.id   AF-A0A0E9LYQ8-F1
#
_cell.length_a   1.000
_cell.length_b   1.000
_cell.length_c   1.000
_cell.angle_alpha   90.00
_cell.angle_beta   90.00
_cell.angle_gamma   90.00
#
_symmetry.space_group_name_H-M   'P 1'
#
loop_
_entity.id
_entity.type
_entity.pdbx_description
1 polymer ?
#
loop_
_entity_poly.entity_id
_entity_poly.type
_entity_poly.pdbx_seq_one_letter_code
_entity_poly.pdbx_strand_id
1 'polypeptide(L)' 'MFRVELENGHVITAHISGKMRMHYIKILPGDKVKVEMSPYDLTKGRISYRYK' A
#
# COMPACT_ATOMS: atom_id res chain seq x y z
N MET A 1 9.92 0.24 -0.44
CA MET A 1 8.96 1.03 0.35
C MET A 1 8.23 1.94 -0.60
N PHE A 2 6.91 2.05 -0.47
CA PHE A 2 6.09 2.96 -1.27
C PHE A 2 5.46 3.98 -0.33
N ARG A 3 5.45 5.25 -0.73
CA ARG A 3 4.64 6.28 -0.08
C ARG A 3 3.24 6.18 -0.65
N VAL A 4 2.26 5.97 0.23
CA VAL A 4 0.85 5.97 -0.14
C VAL A 4 0.18 7.11 0.60
N GLU A 5 -0.50 7.95 -0.15
CA GLU A 5 -1.35 9.00 0.40
C GLU A 5 -2.76 8.43 0.56
N LEU A 6 -3.28 8.48 1.78
CA LEU A 6 -4.66 8.11 2.04
C LEU A 6 -5.60 9.27 1.77
N GLU A 7 -6.87 8.95 1.53
CA GLU A 7 -7.94 9.95 1.35
C GLU A 7 -8.07 10.90 2.56
N ASN A 8 -7.59 10.48 3.74
CA ASN A 8 -7.56 11.29 4.95
C ASN A 8 -6.38 12.29 5.00
N GLY A 9 -5.56 12.39 3.95
CA GLY A 9 -4.38 13.27 3.90
C GLY A 9 -3.16 12.73 4.67
N HIS A 10 -3.23 11.52 5.20
CA HIS A 10 -2.10 10.85 5.85
C HIS A 10 -1.18 10.21 4.83
N VAL A 11 0.11 10.50 4.92
CA VAL A 11 1.15 9.84 4.13
C VAL A 11 1.73 8.70 4.93
N ILE A 12 1.51 7.47 4.46
CA ILE A 12 2.02 6.27 5.11
C ILE A 12 3.14 5.63 4.30
N THR A 13 4.00 4.91 5.01
CA THR A 13 5.01 4.07 4.38
C THR A 13 4.48 2.65 4.30
N ALA A 14 4.21 2.19 3.09
CA ALA A 14 3.65 0.88 2.84
C ALA A 14 4.66 -0.08 2.19
N HIS A 15 4.54 -1.35 2.56
CA HIS A 15 5.30 -2.45 1.97
C HIS A 15 4.37 -3.31 1.12
N ILE A 16 4.88 -3.81 -0.01
CA ILE A 16 4.15 -4.74 -0.87
C ILE A 16 4.02 -6.09 -0.15
N SER A 17 2.82 -6.67 -0.14
CA SER A 17 2.60 -8.04 0.33
C SER A 17 3.37 -9.05 -0.53
N GLY A 18 3.92 -10.11 0.09
CA GLY A 18 4.64 -11.16 -0.63
C GLY A 18 3.85 -11.78 -1.79
N LYS A 19 2.52 -11.90 -1.63
CA LYS A 19 1.64 -12.38 -2.71
C LYS A 19 1.70 -11.50 -3.96
N MET A 20 1.76 -10.19 -3.82
CA MET A 20 1.83 -9.26 -4.96
C MET A 20 3.19 -9.34 -5.66
N ARG A 21 4.29 -9.60 -4.93
CA ARG A 21 5.61 -9.85 -5.53
C ARG A 21 5.59 -11.12 -6.37
N MET A 22 4.95 -12.19 -5.89
CA MET A 22 4.83 -13.44 -6.65
C MET A 22 3.99 -13.30 -7.92
N HIS A 23 2.96 -12.43 -7.90
CA HIS A 23 2.12 -12.17 -9.07
C HIS A 23 2.67 -11.07 -10.01
N TYR A 24 3.91 -10.60 -9.78
CA TYR A 24 4.55 -9.55 -10.58
C TYR A 24 3.70 -8.27 -10.74
N ILE A 25 2.90 -7.94 -9.73
CA ILE A 25 2.07 -6.74 -9.75
C ILE A 25 2.99 -5.53 -9.54
N LYS A 26 3.24 -4.79 -10.62
CA LYS A 26 3.93 -3.51 -10.57
C LYS A 26 2.99 -2.46 -9.99
N ILE A 27 3.49 -1.58 -9.13
CA ILE A 27 2.75 -0.42 -8.63
C ILE A 27 3.39 0.80 -9.27
N LEU A 28 2.58 1.59 -9.96
CA LEU A 28 2.98 2.86 -10.56
C LEU A 28 2.42 4.01 -9.71
N PRO A 29 3.08 5.18 -9.68
CA PRO A 29 2.51 6.37 -9.03
C PRO A 29 1.19 6.74 -9.71
N GLY A 30 0.13 6.92 -8.91
CA GLY A 30 -1.24 7.18 -9.38
C GLY A 30 -2.17 5.96 -9.33
N ASP A 31 -1.65 4.77 -9.05
CA ASP A 31 -2.49 3.58 -8.86
C ASP A 31 -3.26 3.59 -7.54
N LYS A 32 -4.54 3.22 -7.61
CA LYS A 32 -5.34 2.97 -6.42
C LYS A 32 -4.98 1.62 -5.82
N VAL A 33 -4.52 1.64 -4.58
CA VAL A 33 -4.10 0.44 -3.85
C VAL A 33 -4.86 0.29 -2.55
N LYS A 34 -5.23 -0.95 -2.23
CA LYS A 34 -5.78 -1.28 -0.91
C LYS A 34 -4.62 -1.48 0.05
N VAL A 35 -4.60 -0.68 1.11
CA VAL A 35 -3.62 -0.80 2.20
C VAL A 35 -4.33 -1.29 3.46
N GLU A 36 -3.74 -2.31 4.07
CA GLU A 36 -4.08 -2.73 5.43
C GLU A 36 -3.13 -2.05 6.41
N MET A 37 -3.67 -1.32 7.37
CA MET A 37 -2.88 -0.70 8.44
C MET A 37 -2.81 -1.62 9.65
N SER A 38 -1.71 -1.52 10.39
CA SER A 38 -1.67 -2.08 11.74
C SER A 38 -2.43 -1.15 12.69
N PRO A 39 -3.27 -1.68 13.59
CA PRO A 39 -4.04 -0.87 14.54
C PRO A 39 -3.15 -0.14 15.56
N TYR A 40 -1.88 -0.53 15.68
CA TYR A 40 -0.91 0.06 16.61
C TYR A 40 -0.09 1.19 16.00
N ASP A 41 0.14 1.17 14.69
CA ASP A 41 0.99 2.12 13.97
C ASP A 41 0.32 2.55 12.67
N LEU A 42 -0.34 3.71 12.71
CA LEU A 42 -1.01 4.33 11.55
C LEU A 42 -0.03 4.84 10.48
N THR A 43 1.27 4.84 10.75
CA THR A 43 2.32 5.30 9.83
C THR A 43 2.81 4.20 8.88
N LYS A 44 2.54 2.93 9.21
CA LYS A 44 3.00 1.77 8.47
C LYS A 44 1.81 0.98 7.93
N GLY A 45 1.93 0.57 6.67
CA GLY A 45 0.89 -0.20 6.00
C GLY A 45 1.42 -1.37 5.19
N ARG A 46 0.52 -2.31 4.89
CA ARG A 46 0.77 -3.40 3.94
C ARG A 46 -0.16 -3.26 2.75
N ILE A 47 0.41 -3.17 1.56
CA ILE A 47 -0.36 -3.16 0.31
C ILE A 47 -0.82 -4.60 0.04
N SER A 48 -2.12 -4.82 0.08
CA SER A 48 -2.74 -6.13 -0.13
C SER A 48 -3.26 -6.31 -1.55
N TYR A 49 -3.74 -5.22 -2.18
CA TYR A 49 -4.38 -5.28 -3.48
C TYR A 49 -4.15 -4.00 -4.29
N ARG A 50 -4.17 -4.12 -5.62
CA ARG A 50 -4.20 -2.99 -6.56
C ARG A 50 -5.52 -3.02 -7.30
N TYR A 51 -6.28 -1.93 -7.26
CA TYR A 51 -7.47 -1.76 -8.08
C TYR A 51 -7.05 -1.38 -9.50
N LYS A 52 -7.77 -1.91 -10.50
CA LYS A 52 -7.54 -1.64 -11.91
C LYS A 52 -8.31 -0.40 -12.36
#